data_AF-A0A6S6U9A5-F1
#
_entry.id   AF-A0A6S6U9A5-F1
#
_cell.length_a   1.000
_cell.length_b   1.000
_cell.length_c   1.000
_cell.angle_alpha   90.00
_cell.angle_beta   90.00
_cell.angle_gamma   90.00
#
_symmetry.space_group_name_H-M   'P 1'
#
loop_
_entity.id
_entity.type
_entity.pdbx_description
1 polymer ?
#
loop_
_entity_poly.entity_id
_entity_poly.type
_entity_poly.pdbx_seq_one_letter_code
_entity_poly.pdbx_strand_id
1 'polypeptide(L)' 'MKIAILSRNAKLYSTRRLIEAAEERGHTVKVIDILRCYM' A
#
# COMPACT_ATOMS: atom_id res chain seq x y z
N MET A 1 11.92 1.10 5.50
CA MET A 1 10.94 0.54 6.47
C MET A 1 9.86 -0.23 5.71
N LYS A 2 9.13 -1.14 6.36
CA LYS A 2 8.00 -1.89 5.73
C LYS A 2 6.70 -1.12 5.97
N ILE A 3 6.04 -0.69 4.90
CA ILE A 3 4.78 0.08 4.93
C ILE A 3 3.66 -0.79 4.35
N ALA A 4 2.59 -0.99 5.13
CA ALA A 4 1.38 -1.65 4.64
C ALA A 4 0.33 -0.60 4.29
N ILE A 5 -0.20 -0.65 3.07
CA ILE A 5 -1.32 0.20 2.65
C ILE A 5 -2.58 -0.64 2.67
N LEU A 6 -3.51 -0.30 3.55
CA LEU A 6 -4.82 -0.93 3.62
C LEU A 6 -5.73 -0.32 2.57
N SER A 7 -5.93 -1.05 1.47
CA SER A 7 -6.77 -0.61 0.36
C SER A 7 -7.38 -1.82 -0.33
N ARG A 8 -8.66 -1.72 -0.69
CA ARG A 8 -9.36 -2.75 -1.48
C ARG A 8 -8.91 -2.77 -2.94
N ASN A 9 -8.26 -1.70 -3.42
CA ASN A 9 -7.83 -1.63 -4.82
C ASN A 9 -6.50 -0.86 -4.96
N ALA A 10 -5.44 -1.59 -5.31
CA ALA A 10 -4.11 -1.03 -5.55
C ALA A 10 -4.04 -0.08 -6.76
N LYS A 11 -5.03 -0.13 -7.67
CA LYS A 11 -5.09 0.72 -8.86
C LYS A 11 -5.72 2.10 -8.60
N LEU A 12 -6.23 2.35 -7.40
CA LEU A 12 -6.73 3.68 -7.05
C LEU A 12 -5.59 4.68 -7.13
N TYR A 13 -5.87 5.85 -7.70
CA TYR A 13 -4.89 6.91 -7.87
C TYR A 13 -4.19 7.28 -6.54
N SER A 14 -4.96 7.35 -5.46
CA SER A 14 -4.45 7.60 -4.11
C SER A 14 -3.50 6.51 -3.62
N THR A 15 -3.87 5.23 -3.78
CA THR A 15 -3.02 4.09 -3.39
C THR A 15 -1.73 4.07 -4.22
N ARG A 16 -1.82 4.31 -5.53
CA ARG A 16 -0.65 4.35 -6.42
C ARG A 16 0.32 5.49 -6.07
N ARG A 17 -0.19 6.71 -5.86
CA ARG A 17 0.61 7.86 -5.42
C ARG A 17 1.35 7.60 -4.10
N LEU A 18 0.71 6.90 -3.16
CA LEU A 18 1.33 6.53 -1.89
C LEU A 18 2.43 5.47 -2.05
N ILE A 19 2.26 4.52 -2.98
CA ILE A 19 3.29 3.53 -3.30
C ILE A 19 4.51 4.22 -3.91
N GLU A 20 4.30 5.03 -4.97
CA GLU A 20 5.38 5.75 -5.67
C GLU A 20 6.17 6.63 -4.68
N ALA A 21 5.48 7.42 -3.84
CA ALA A 21 6.13 8.29 -2.86
C ALA A 21 6.86 7.55 -1.73
N ALA A 22 6.49 6.30 -1.46
CA ALA A 22 7.15 5.46 -0.47
C ALA A 22 8.33 4.69 -1.09
N GLU A 23 8.22 4.25 -2.34
CA GLU A 23 9.32 3.66 -3.12
C GLU A 23 10.43 4.67 -3.37
N GLU A 24 10.11 5.92 -3.72
CA GLU A 24 11.09 7.02 -3.85
C GLU A 24 11.88 7.26 -2.56
N ARG A 25 11.27 7.01 -1.40
CA ARG A 25 11.92 7.12 -0.09
C ARG A 25 12.68 5.84 0.32
N GLY A 26 12.78 4.86 -0.57
CA GLY A 26 13.44 3.58 -0.32
C GLY A 26 12.67 2.72 0.70
N HIS A 27 11.35 2.85 0.77
CA HIS A 27 10.50 2.03 1.63
C HIS A 27 9.88 0.88 0.85
N THR A 28 9.74 -0.27 1.52
CA THR A 28 9.09 -1.44 0.93
C THR A 28 7.61 -1.37 1.24
N VAL A 29 6.78 -1.31 0.19
CA VAL A 29 5.33 -1.12 0.32
C VAL A 29 4.59 -2.41 -0.01
N LYS A 30 3.56 -2.75 0.77
CA LYS A 30 2.64 -3.85 0.48
C LYS A 30 1.21 -3.39 0.60
N VAL A 31 0.43 -3.54 -0.47
CA VAL A 31 -1.01 -3.29 -0.41
C VAL A 31 -1.69 -4.53 0.14
N ILE A 32 -2.48 -4.37 1.21
CA ILE A 32 -3.22 -5.44 1.85
C ILE A 32 -4.70 -5.14 1.72
N ASP A 33 -5.44 -6.12 1.21
CA ASP A 33 -6.89 -6.07 1.18
C ASP A 33 -7.41 -6.31 2.61
N ILE A 34 -8.11 -5.32 3.15
CA ILE A 34 -8.68 -5.35 4.49
C ILE A 34 -9.63 -6.53 4.66
N LEU A 35 -10.33 -6.96 3.61
CA LEU A 35 -11.24 -8.11 3.66
C LEU A 35 -10.49 -9.45 3.85
N ARG A 36 -9.17 -9.46 3.63
CA ARG A 36 -8.30 -10.62 3.87
C ARG A 36 -7.59 -10.56 5.23
N CYS A 37 -7.71 -9.46 5.96
CA CYS A 37 -7.25 -9.36 7.34
C CYS A 37 -8.33 -9.95 8.26
N TYR A 38 -8.28 -11.27 8.44
CA TYR A 38 -8.95 -11.93 9.56
C TYR A 38 -7.97 -12.06 10.73
N MET A 39 -8.49 -11.86 11.93
CA MET A 39 -7.75 -11.92 13.19
C MET A 39 -7.84 -13.31 13.80
#